data_AF-A0A024TPC5-F1
#
_entry.id   AF-A0A024TPC5-F1
#
_cell.length_a   1.000
_cell.length_b   1.000
_cell.length_c   1.000
_cell.angle_alpha   90.00
_cell.angle_beta   90.00
_cell.angle_gamma   90.00
#
_symmetry.space_group_name_H-M   'P 1'
#
loop_
_entity.id
_entity.type
_entity.pdbx_description
1 polymer ?
#
loop_
_entity_poly.entity_id
_entity_poly.type
_entity_poly.pdbx_seq_one_letter_code
_entity_poly.pdbx_strand_id
1 'polypeptide(L)' 'MMLYNTRQRLQVALILFFIVVAFAADSAWIPWATVVIFLTMILITDLLFLDDNQFKYDPNYKNWSRQTDPKY' A
#
# COMPACT_ATOMS: atom_id res chain seq x y z
N MET A 1 -5.71 -18.08 -4.32
CA MET A 1 -5.72 -16.62 -4.59
C MET A 1 -6.13 -15.88 -3.31
N MET A 2 -5.28 -15.84 -2.28
CA MET A 2 -5.57 -15.18 -0.98
C MET A 2 -4.32 -14.57 -0.30
N LEU A 3 -3.14 -14.65 -0.90
CA LEU A 3 -1.87 -14.18 -0.31
C LEU A 3 -1.50 -12.75 -0.72
N TYR A 4 -2.26 -12.16 -1.62
CA TYR A 4 -1.90 -10.93 -2.32
C TYR A 4 -1.92 -9.70 -1.39
N ASN A 5 -2.85 -9.62 -0.44
CA ASN A 5 -2.94 -8.53 0.52
C ASN A 5 -2.18 -8.79 1.84
N THR A 6 -1.43 -9.88 1.95
CA THR A 6 -0.71 -10.20 3.20
C THR A 6 0.37 -9.16 3.51
N ARG A 7 1.04 -8.63 2.47
CA ARG A 7 2.04 -7.56 2.60
C ARG A 7 1.46 -6.29 3.21
N GLN A 8 0.36 -5.78 2.64
CA GLN A 8 -0.34 -4.58 3.12
C GLN A 8 -0.94 -4.80 4.51
N ARG A 9 -1.50 -5.99 4.78
CA ARG A 9 -2.02 -6.34 6.12
C ARG A 9 -0.92 -6.35 7.17
N LEU A 10 0.27 -6.84 6.84
CA LEU A 10 1.43 -6.85 7.73
C LEU A 10 1.95 -5.41 7.97
N GLN A 11 2.00 -4.58 6.93
CA GLN A 11 2.34 -3.16 7.06
C GLN A 11 1.36 -2.40 7.95
N VAL A 12 0.05 -2.61 7.79
CA VAL A 12 -0.99 -2.02 8.64
C VAL A 12 -0.85 -2.49 10.09
N ALA A 13 -0.60 -3.78 10.32
CA ALA A 13 -0.36 -4.31 11.67
C ALA A 13 0.87 -3.67 12.33
N LEU A 14 1.97 -3.49 11.59
CA LEU A 14 3.17 -2.79 12.04
C LEU A 14 2.88 -1.32 12.40
N ILE A 15 2.13 -0.61 11.56
CA ILE A 15 1.73 0.78 11.82
C ILE A 15 0.91 0.88 13.10
N LEU A 16 -0.09 0.02 13.28
CA LEU A 16 -0.90 -0.02 14.50
C LEU A 16 -0.06 -0.31 15.75
N PHE A 17 0.90 -1.24 15.64
CA PHE A 17 1.82 -1.53 16.73
C PHE A 17 2.66 -0.30 17.10
N PHE A 18 3.27 0.37 16.13
CA PHE A 18 4.09 1.56 16.38
C PHE A 18 3.27 2.77 16.88
N ILE A 19 1.99 2.87 16.52
CA ILE A 19 1.08 3.86 17.11
C ILE A 19 0.96 3.62 18.62
N VAL A 20 0.70 2.38 19.05
CA VAL A 20 0.62 2.05 20.49
C VAL A 20 1.94 2.35 21.20
N VAL A 21 3.08 2.04 20.57
CA VAL A 21 4.41 2.36 21.11
C VAL A 21 4.63 3.87 21.23
N ALA A 22 4.21 4.66 20.23
CA ALA A 22 4.32 6.12 20.28
C ALA A 22 3.49 6.73 21.41
N PHE A 23 2.29 6.21 21.67
CA PHE A 23 1.46 6.63 22.79
C PHE A 23 2.00 6.19 24.16
N ALA A 24 2.70 5.06 24.22
CA ALA A 24 3.36 4.61 25.44
C ALA A 24 4.66 5.39 25.74
N ALA A 25 5.25 6.03 24.72
CA ALA A 25 6.49 6.78 24.84
C ALA A 25 6.22 8.23 25.30
N ASP A 26 5.96 8.42 26.59
CA ASP A 26 5.64 9.70 27.25
C ASP A 26 6.42 10.92 26.71
N SER A 27 7.73 11.00 26.95
CA SER A 27 8.57 12.13 26.50
C SER A 27 9.18 11.95 25.10
N ALA A 28 9.16 10.71 24.58
CA ALA A 28 9.82 10.33 23.34
C ALA A 28 8.82 10.02 22.21
N TRP A 29 7.59 10.51 22.27
CA TRP A 29 6.56 10.24 21.26
C TRP A 29 6.92 10.78 19.86
N ILE A 30 7.66 11.88 19.78
CA ILE A 30 8.03 12.56 18.52
C ILE A 30 8.81 11.64 17.56
N PRO A 31 9.93 10.99 17.96
CA PRO A 31 10.63 10.09 17.07
C PRO A 31 9.77 8.88 16.66
N TRP A 32 8.94 8.34 17.56
CA TRP A 32 8.06 7.22 17.21
C TRP A 32 6.93 7.62 16.26
N ALA A 33 6.35 8.81 16.41
CA ALA A 33 5.39 9.37 15.47
C ALA A 33 6.02 9.56 14.08
N THR A 34 7.29 9.98 14.02
CA THR A 34 8.04 10.11 12.76
C THR A 34 8.16 8.75 12.05
N VAL A 35 8.47 7.67 12.79
CA VAL A 35 8.50 6.30 12.24
C VAL A 35 7.14 5.89 11.68
N VAL A 36 6.05 6.19 12.39
CA VAL A 36 4.68 5.91 11.91
C VAL A 36 4.38 6.66 10.61
N ILE A 37 4.81 7.92 10.47
CA ILE A 37 4.65 8.71 9.25
C ILE A 37 5.42 8.08 8.07
N PHE A 38 6.66 7.65 8.28
CA PHE A 38 7.43 6.99 7.21
C PHE A 38 6.79 5.65 6.79
N LEU A 39 6.35 4.85 7.76
CA LEU A 39 5.68 3.58 7.47
C LEU A 39 4.35 3.78 6.70
N THR A 40 3.59 4.82 7.03
CA THR A 40 2.36 5.16 6.29
C THR A 40 2.66 5.62 4.86
N MET A 41 3.71 6.39 4.63
CA MET A 41 4.13 6.76 3.26
C MET A 41 4.55 5.55 2.41
N ILE A 42 5.21 4.56 3.02
CA ILE A 42 5.53 3.29 2.36
C ILE A 42 4.25 2.53 2.00
N LEU A 43 3.29 2.44 2.92
CA LEU A 43 2.00 1.80 2.64
C LEU A 43 1.23 2.49 1.51
N ILE A 44 1.22 3.82 1.47
CA ILE A 44 0.60 4.59 0.38
C ILE A 44 1.27 4.25 -0.95
N THR A 45 2.60 4.19 -0.98
CA THR A 45 3.35 3.83 -2.20
C THR A 45 3.06 2.39 -2.62
N ASP A 46 2.92 1.47 -1.67
CA ASP A 46 2.58 0.07 -1.93
C ASP A 46 1.16 -0.09 -2.52
N LEU A 47 0.21 0.71 -2.04
CA LEU A 47 -1.16 0.71 -2.56
C LEU A 47 -1.27 1.37 -3.94
N LEU A 48 -0.49 2.42 -4.19
CA LEU A 48 -0.61 3.20 -5.41
C LEU A 48 0.21 2.64 -6.58
N PHE A 49 1.36 2.02 -6.32
CA PHE A 49 2.32 1.66 -7.39
C PHE A 49 2.67 0.18 -7.46
N LEU A 50 2.41 -0.59 -6.41
CA LEU A 50 2.84 -1.99 -6.30
C LEU A 50 1.67 -2.98 -6.34
N ASP A 51 0.55 -2.57 -6.95
CA ASP A 51 -0.56 -3.44 -7.29
C ASP A 51 -0.39 -4.01 -8.71
N ASP A 52 -0.29 -5.33 -8.84
CA ASP A 52 -0.12 -6.06 -10.12
C ASP A 52 -1.24 -5.80 -11.13
N ASN A 53 -2.38 -5.22 -10.73
CA ASN A 53 -3.45 -4.87 -11.67
C ASN A 53 -3.19 -3.54 -12.41
N GLN A 54 -2.24 -2.72 -11.97
CA GLN A 54 -1.96 -1.42 -12.60
C GLN A 54 -1.03 -1.50 -13.82
N PHE A 55 -0.15 -2.51 -13.88
CA PHE A 55 0.81 -2.68 -14.98
C PHE A 55 0.41 -3.83 -15.91
N LYS A 56 -0.76 -3.72 -16.54
CA LYS A 56 -1.14 -4.62 -17.66
C LYS A 56 -0.49 -4.15 -18.95
N TYR A 57 0.73 -4.63 -19.20
CA TYR A 57 1.34 -4.50 -20.53
C TYR A 57 0.62 -5.44 -21.50
N ASP A 58 -0.21 -4.88 -22.38
CA ASP A 58 -0.81 -5.62 -23.50
C ASP A 58 -0.09 -5.25 -24.81
N PRO A 59 0.69 -6.17 -25.41
CA PRO A 59 1.40 -5.90 -26.65
C PRO A 59 0.47 -5.70 -27.86
N ASN A 60 -0.82 -6.02 -27.75
CA ASN A 60 -1.77 -5.92 -28.85
C ASN A 60 -2.84 -4.85 -28.57
N TYR A 61 -2.69 -3.68 -29.20
CA TYR A 61 -3.58 -2.52 -29.02
C TYR A 61 -5.08 -2.84 -29.18
N LYS A 62 -5.45 -3.77 -30.07
CA LYS A 62 -6.85 -4.19 -30.26
C LYS A 62 -7.45 -4.92 -29.05
N ASN A 63 -6.64 -5.63 -28.27
CA ASN A 63 -7.09 -6.32 -27.06
C ASN A 63 -7.20 -5.34 -25.89
N TRP A 64 -6.26 -4.40 -25.80
CA TRP A 64 -6.33 -3.30 -24.85
C TRP A 64 -7.58 -2.44 -25.07
N SER A 65 -7.87 -2.03 -26.32
CA SER A 65 -9.02 -1.18 -26.63
C SER A 65 -10.36 -1.84 -26.30
N ARG A 66 -10.45 -3.18 -26.39
CA ARG A 66 -11.65 -3.94 -26.01
C ARG A 66 -11.86 -4.02 -24.49
N GLN A 67 -10.80 -3.88 -23.70
CA GLN A 67 -10.88 -3.91 -22.24
C GLN A 67 -11.15 -2.52 -21.65
N THR A 68 -10.82 -1.45 -22.38
CA THR A 68 -10.92 -0.06 -21.91
C THR A 68 -12.11 0.70 -22.49
N ASP A 69 -12.66 0.29 -23.64
CA ASP A 69 -13.80 0.96 -24.28
C ASP A 69 -15.12 0.26 -23.91
N PRO A 70 -16.07 0.94 -23.22
CA PRO A 70 -17.35 0.36 -22.81
C PRO A 70 -18.34 0.09 -23.96
N LYS A 71 -17.95 0.33 -25.22
CA LYS A 71 -18.83 0.26 -26.39
C LYS A 71 -18.71 -1.03 -27.23
N TYR A 72 -18.08 -2.08 -26.70
CA TYR A 72 -18.08 -3.43 -27.27
C TYR A 72 -18.55 -4.48 -26.27
#